data_AF-A0A522FGK0-F1
#
_entry.id   AF-A0A522FGK0-F1
#
_cell.length_a   1.000
_cell.length_b   1.000
_cell.length_c   1.000
_cell.angle_alpha   90.00
_cell.angle_beta   90.00
_cell.angle_gamma   90.00
#
_symmetry.space_group_name_H-M   'P 1'
#
loop_
_entity.id
_entity.type
_entity.pdbx_description
1 polymer ?
#
loop_
_entity_poly.entity_id
_entity_poly.type
_entity_poly.pdbx_seq_one_letter_code
_entity_poly.pdbx_strand_id
1 'polypeptide(L)'
;MNHKEIIVGRIYHDGKAGLRKVTSISGSPIAVRYRILAAKVERDFDWRSHQYQSLIGHVGECTLEAFARWANTGYDEAGAQAVLLSLQARKIKLSPGEDAFMRSAAAKVHVAGQGSKVSYSHTEGRAITGLEKKGLLLPRLKITNQVEFSPLGRAKLLQLASCEKGHSAAISEGAEHHSEQMEGDDENPPRPHLA
;
A
#
# COMPACT_ATOMS: atom_id res chain seq x y z
N MET A 1 -20.03 -7.98 -0.14
CA MET A 1 -20.52 -7.81 -1.53
C MET A 1 -21.75 -8.67 -1.75
N ASN A 2 -22.65 -8.33 -2.68
CA ASN A 2 -23.84 -9.15 -2.97
C ASN A 2 -23.44 -10.38 -3.80
N HIS A 3 -24.08 -11.54 -3.58
CA HIS A 3 -23.81 -12.78 -4.32
C HIS A 3 -23.96 -12.60 -5.84
N LYS A 4 -24.92 -11.77 -6.27
CA LYS A 4 -25.20 -11.49 -7.69
C LYS A 4 -24.08 -10.70 -8.40
N GLU A 5 -23.15 -10.11 -7.63
CA GLU A 5 -22.05 -9.30 -8.16
C GLU A 5 -20.77 -10.12 -8.37
N ILE A 6 -20.77 -11.40 -7.98
CA ILE A 6 -19.64 -12.32 -8.17
C ILE A 6 -19.71 -12.93 -9.57
N ILE A 7 -18.74 -12.59 -10.41
CA ILE A 7 -18.72 -12.93 -11.84
C ILE A 7 -17.43 -13.71 -12.14
N VAL A 8 -17.55 -14.75 -12.95
CA VAL A 8 -16.39 -15.52 -13.44
C VAL A 8 -15.48 -14.60 -14.27
N GLY A 9 -14.17 -14.70 -14.04
CA GLY A 9 -13.17 -13.88 -14.73
C GLY A 9 -12.86 -12.55 -14.04
N ARG A 10 -13.72 -12.05 -13.13
CA ARG A 10 -13.43 -10.86 -12.31
C ARG A 10 -12.44 -11.17 -11.19
N ILE A 11 -11.77 -10.12 -10.72
CA ILE A 11 -10.82 -10.17 -9.61
C ILE A 11 -11.38 -9.37 -8.44
N TYR A 12 -11.33 -9.94 -7.24
CA TYR A 12 -11.90 -9.33 -6.04
C TYR A 12 -10.82 -9.06 -5.00
N HIS A 13 -10.91 -7.91 -4.35
CA HIS A 13 -10.06 -7.47 -3.25
C HIS A 13 -10.81 -7.55 -1.92
N ASP A 14 -10.11 -7.91 -0.84
CA ASP A 14 -10.69 -8.05 0.51
C ASP A 14 -10.65 -6.78 1.38
N GLY A 15 -10.25 -5.66 0.79
CA GLY A 15 -10.05 -4.39 1.49
C GLY A 15 -8.77 -4.33 2.33
N LYS A 16 -7.96 -5.41 2.35
CA LYS A 16 -6.71 -5.49 3.11
C LYS A 16 -5.53 -5.75 2.20
N ALA A 17 -5.26 -7.02 1.90
CA ALA A 17 -4.07 -7.45 1.16
C ALA A 17 -4.31 -8.67 0.25
N GLY A 18 -5.57 -9.10 0.14
CA GLY A 18 -5.96 -10.27 -0.63
C GLY A 18 -6.54 -9.89 -1.99
N LEU A 19 -6.05 -10.51 -3.06
CA LEU A 19 -6.66 -10.48 -4.40
C LEU A 19 -6.94 -11.91 -4.86
N ARG A 20 -8.15 -12.17 -5.33
CA ARG A 20 -8.57 -13.49 -5.84
C ARG A 20 -9.31 -13.35 -7.15
N LYS A 21 -8.93 -14.15 -8.15
CA LYS A 21 -9.63 -14.24 -9.45
C LYS A 21 -10.63 -15.37 -9.41
N VAL A 22 -11.89 -15.11 -9.72
CA VAL A 22 -12.90 -16.17 -9.83
C VAL A 22 -12.68 -16.91 -11.14
N THR A 23 -12.46 -18.23 -11.08
CA THR A 23 -12.20 -19.06 -12.25
C THR A 23 -13.43 -19.83 -12.70
N SER A 24 -14.31 -20.24 -11.78
CA SER A 24 -15.58 -20.87 -12.10
C SER A 24 -16.57 -20.75 -10.94
N ILE A 25 -17.87 -20.81 -11.27
CA ILE A 25 -18.97 -20.90 -10.32
C ILE A 25 -19.84 -22.07 -10.79
N SER A 26 -20.00 -23.10 -9.96
CA SER A 26 -20.69 -24.33 -10.35
C SER A 26 -21.14 -25.15 -9.14
N GLY A 27 -22.05 -26.10 -9.36
CA GLY A 27 -22.46 -27.09 -8.36
C GLY A 27 -23.76 -26.76 -7.61
N SER A 28 -24.19 -27.71 -6.79
CA SER A 28 -25.29 -27.59 -5.85
C SER A 28 -24.90 -28.31 -4.54
N PRO A 29 -24.58 -27.58 -3.45
CA PRO A 29 -24.64 -26.13 -3.31
C PRO A 29 -23.62 -25.39 -4.21
N ILE A 30 -23.91 -24.12 -4.51
CA ILE A 30 -23.08 -23.31 -5.41
C ILE A 30 -21.69 -23.09 -4.79
N ALA A 31 -20.67 -23.61 -5.48
CA ALA A 31 -19.27 -23.44 -5.13
C ALA A 31 -18.59 -22.45 -6.08
N VAL A 32 -17.65 -21.68 -5.53
CA VAL A 32 -16.80 -20.72 -6.23
C VAL A 32 -15.38 -21.22 -6.19
N ARG A 33 -14.81 -21.49 -7.36
CA ARG A 33 -13.37 -21.74 -7.51
C ARG A 33 -12.66 -20.46 -7.84
N TYR A 34 -11.54 -20.22 -7.18
CA TYR A 34 -10.78 -19.00 -7.31
C TYR A 34 -9.28 -19.25 -7.27
N ARG A 35 -8.51 -18.38 -7.94
CA ARG A 35 -7.04 -18.34 -7.86
C ARG A 35 -6.59 -17.19 -6.98
N ILE A 36 -5.66 -17.45 -6.05
CA ILE A 36 -5.07 -16.41 -5.20
C ILE A 36 -4.00 -15.65 -5.99
N LEU A 37 -4.16 -14.34 -6.13
CA LEU A 37 -3.21 -13.46 -6.82
C LEU A 37 -2.34 -12.66 -5.83
N ALA A 38 -2.91 -12.31 -4.68
CA ALA A 38 -2.20 -11.70 -3.55
C ALA A 38 -2.84 -12.17 -2.25
N ALA A 39 -2.04 -12.23 -1.19
CA ALA A 39 -2.52 -12.52 0.15
C ALA A 39 -1.65 -11.83 1.21
N LYS A 40 -2.22 -11.64 2.40
CA LYS A 40 -1.47 -11.20 3.60
C LYS A 40 -0.40 -12.22 3.98
N VAL A 41 -0.78 -13.50 3.95
CA VAL A 41 0.10 -14.66 4.17
C VAL A 41 0.27 -15.34 2.83
N GLU A 42 1.49 -15.35 2.30
CA GLU A 42 1.78 -15.88 0.95
C GLU A 42 2.40 -17.27 0.98
N ARG A 43 2.71 -17.79 2.17
CA ARG A 43 3.30 -19.11 2.34
C ARG A 43 2.53 -19.88 3.40
N ASP A 44 2.31 -21.15 3.14
CA ASP A 44 1.77 -22.09 4.11
C ASP A 44 2.77 -23.22 4.33
N PHE A 45 2.79 -23.75 5.55
CA PHE A 45 3.68 -24.86 5.89
C PHE A 45 2.97 -26.17 5.56
N ASP A 46 3.48 -26.89 4.57
CA ASP A 46 2.99 -28.22 4.26
C ASP A 46 3.67 -29.24 5.18
N TRP A 47 2.88 -29.83 6.09
CA TRP A 47 3.36 -30.81 7.06
C TRP A 47 3.81 -32.12 6.41
N ARG A 48 3.36 -32.44 5.19
CA ARG A 48 3.77 -33.68 4.50
C ARG A 48 5.15 -33.55 3.88
N SER A 49 5.41 -32.42 3.22
CA SER A 49 6.70 -32.14 2.59
C SER A 49 7.69 -31.47 3.54
N HIS A 50 7.26 -31.04 4.73
CA HIS A 50 8.03 -30.23 5.68
C HIS A 50 8.63 -28.97 5.03
N GLN A 51 7.91 -28.38 4.06
CA GLN A 51 8.36 -27.22 3.30
C GLN A 51 7.30 -26.12 3.28
N TYR A 52 7.75 -24.87 3.19
CA TYR A 52 6.87 -23.73 2.95
C TYR A 52 6.52 -23.66 1.46
N GLN A 53 5.23 -23.71 1.15
CA GLN A 53 4.73 -23.60 -0.22
C GLN A 53 4.06 -22.24 -0.44
N SER A 54 4.21 -21.71 -1.64
CA SER A 54 3.55 -20.46 -2.03
C SER A 54 2.05 -20.67 -2.19
N LEU A 55 1.25 -19.86 -1.50
CA LEU A 55 -0.19 -19.77 -1.71
C LEU A 55 -0.55 -18.95 -2.96
N ILE A 56 0.36 -18.11 -3.44
CA ILE A 56 0.13 -17.33 -4.67
C ILE A 56 0.08 -18.28 -5.87
N GLY A 57 -0.98 -18.15 -6.67
CA GLY A 57 -1.28 -19.06 -7.78
C GLY A 57 -2.13 -20.27 -7.39
N HIS A 58 -2.25 -20.59 -6.10
CA HIS A 58 -3.07 -21.70 -5.62
C HIS A 58 -4.55 -21.50 -5.97
N VAL A 59 -5.22 -22.60 -6.32
CA VAL A 59 -6.65 -22.62 -6.62
C VAL A 59 -7.41 -23.13 -5.41
N GLY A 60 -8.22 -22.27 -4.80
CA GLY A 60 -9.12 -22.62 -3.71
C GLY A 60 -10.56 -22.81 -4.18
N GLU A 61 -11.37 -23.38 -3.31
CA GLU A 61 -12.80 -23.55 -3.50
C GLU A 61 -13.53 -23.22 -2.19
N CYS A 62 -14.66 -22.52 -2.28
CA CYS A 62 -15.51 -22.23 -1.13
C CYS A 62 -16.96 -22.02 -1.58
N THR A 63 -17.90 -21.88 -0.64
CA THR A 63 -19.28 -21.53 -0.99
C THR A 63 -19.37 -20.11 -1.53
N LEU A 64 -20.36 -19.83 -2.39
CA LEU A 64 -20.60 -18.48 -2.92
C LEU A 64 -20.79 -17.44 -1.80
N GLU A 65 -21.48 -17.82 -0.74
CA GLU A 65 -21.71 -16.95 0.41
C GLU A 65 -20.41 -16.62 1.15
N ALA A 66 -19.56 -17.62 1.40
CA ALA A 66 -18.27 -17.38 2.03
C ALA A 66 -17.39 -16.46 1.16
N PHE A 67 -17.40 -16.65 -0.16
CA PHE A 67 -16.65 -15.79 -1.07
C PHE A 67 -17.17 -14.35 -1.05
N ALA A 68 -18.49 -14.14 -1.08
CA ALA A 68 -19.10 -12.81 -1.12
C ALA A 68 -18.92 -12.00 0.18
N ARG A 69 -18.79 -12.69 1.32
CA ARG A 69 -18.40 -12.07 2.61
C ARG A 69 -16.95 -11.60 2.61
N TRP A 70 -16.06 -12.35 1.95
CA TRP A 70 -14.66 -11.98 1.81
C TRP A 70 -14.44 -10.87 0.77
N ALA A 71 -15.17 -10.91 -0.34
CA ALA A 71 -15.04 -9.95 -1.44
C ALA A 71 -15.60 -8.57 -1.03
N ASN A 72 -14.75 -7.54 -1.08
CA ASN A 72 -15.13 -6.17 -0.81
C ASN A 72 -15.33 -5.35 -2.09
N THR A 73 -14.38 -5.46 -3.04
CA THR A 73 -14.38 -4.66 -4.27
C THR A 73 -13.97 -5.51 -5.46
N GLY A 74 -14.70 -5.38 -6.58
CA GLY A 74 -14.42 -6.11 -7.82
C GLY A 74 -13.72 -5.23 -8.85
N TYR A 75 -12.67 -5.76 -9.47
CA TYR A 75 -11.86 -5.11 -10.48
C TYR A 75 -11.85 -5.93 -11.77
N ASP A 76 -11.65 -5.24 -12.89
CA ASP A 76 -11.16 -5.85 -14.12
C ASP A 76 -9.65 -6.15 -14.02
N GLU A 77 -9.07 -6.73 -15.07
CA GLU A 77 -7.66 -7.14 -15.07
C GLU A 77 -6.71 -5.93 -14.91
N ALA A 78 -6.99 -4.82 -15.60
CA ALA A 78 -6.17 -3.62 -15.55
C ALA A 78 -6.19 -2.96 -14.16
N GLY A 79 -7.39 -2.80 -13.56
CA GLY A 79 -7.55 -2.28 -12.21
C GLY A 79 -6.92 -3.19 -11.16
N ALA A 80 -7.10 -4.51 -11.30
CA ALA A 80 -6.49 -5.48 -10.40
C ALA A 80 -4.96 -5.44 -10.45
N GLN A 81 -4.38 -5.26 -11.64
CA GLN A 81 -2.92 -5.15 -11.80
C GLN A 81 -2.38 -3.90 -11.08
N ALA A 82 -3.11 -2.77 -11.13
CA ALA A 82 -2.73 -1.57 -10.38
C ALA A 82 -2.78 -1.81 -8.85
N VAL A 83 -3.80 -2.50 -8.35
CA VAL A 83 -3.91 -2.88 -6.93
C VAL A 83 -2.78 -3.83 -6.54
N LEU A 84 -2.49 -4.84 -7.37
CA LEU A 84 -1.42 -5.79 -7.13
C LEU A 84 -0.06 -5.10 -7.02
N LEU A 85 0.27 -4.20 -7.95
CA LEU A 85 1.50 -3.40 -7.91
C LEU A 85 1.58 -2.55 -6.64
N SER A 86 0.46 -1.95 -6.21
CA SER A 86 0.39 -1.19 -4.95
C SER A 86 0.67 -2.06 -3.72
N LEU A 87 0.06 -3.26 -3.67
CA LEU A 87 0.29 -4.23 -2.58
C LEU A 87 1.74 -4.72 -2.55
N GLN A 88 2.34 -4.99 -3.70
CA GLN A 88 3.75 -5.38 -3.81
C GLN A 88 4.68 -4.23 -3.39
N ALA A 89 4.42 -3.00 -3.84
CA ALA A 89 5.21 -1.83 -3.47
C ALA A 89 5.23 -1.58 -1.95
N ARG A 90 4.10 -1.81 -1.26
CA ARG A 90 4.02 -1.69 0.21
C ARG A 90 4.99 -2.63 0.95
N LYS A 91 5.28 -3.79 0.39
CA LYS A 91 6.18 -4.79 1.00
C LYS A 91 7.66 -4.45 0.87
N ILE A 92 8.01 -3.56 -0.06
CA ILE A 92 9.41 -3.20 -0.31
C ILE A 92 9.90 -2.24 0.78
N LYS A 93 10.87 -2.72 1.56
CA LYS A 93 11.58 -1.94 2.57
C LYS A 93 12.67 -1.09 1.91
N LEU A 94 12.67 0.20 2.21
CA LEU A 94 13.69 1.14 1.77
C LEU A 94 14.68 1.38 2.92
N SER A 95 15.96 1.47 2.57
CA SER A 95 17.00 2.02 3.44
C SER A 95 16.83 3.55 3.54
N PRO A 96 17.44 4.21 4.54
CA PRO A 96 17.28 5.66 4.71
C PRO A 96 17.62 6.48 3.46
N GLY A 97 18.71 6.15 2.77
CA GLY A 97 19.12 6.87 1.55
C GLY A 97 18.18 6.62 0.36
N GLU A 98 17.61 5.42 0.24
CA GLU A 98 16.61 5.11 -0.78
C GLU A 98 15.28 5.80 -0.51
N ASP A 99 14.85 5.86 0.76
CA ASP A 99 13.61 6.54 1.17
C ASP A 99 13.72 8.05 0.91
N ALA A 100 14.84 8.68 1.30
CA ALA A 100 15.10 10.08 1.05
C ALA A 100 15.05 10.42 -0.45
N PHE A 101 15.68 9.59 -1.29
CA PHE A 101 15.60 9.75 -2.75
C PHE A 101 14.17 9.60 -3.27
N MET A 102 13.45 8.56 -2.85
CA MET A 102 12.08 8.28 -3.30
C MET A 102 11.10 9.40 -2.92
N ARG A 103 11.24 9.99 -1.72
CA ARG A 103 10.41 11.13 -1.27
C ARG A 103 10.73 12.40 -2.05
N SER A 104 12.02 12.70 -2.24
CA SER A 104 12.46 13.81 -3.09
C SER A 104 11.93 13.67 -4.52
N ALA A 105 11.92 12.45 -5.07
CA ALA A 105 11.32 12.16 -6.36
C ALA A 105 9.78 12.32 -6.32
N ALA A 106 9.11 11.82 -5.29
CA ALA A 106 7.65 11.94 -5.14
C ALA A 106 7.18 13.40 -5.10
N ALA A 107 7.92 14.28 -4.42
CA ALA A 107 7.63 15.72 -4.38
C ALA A 107 7.70 16.38 -5.77
N LYS A 108 8.61 15.91 -6.64
CA LYS A 108 8.82 16.44 -8.00
C LYS A 108 7.88 15.84 -9.03
N VAL A 109 7.31 14.67 -8.76
CA VAL A 109 6.41 13.97 -9.66
C VAL A 109 5.00 14.57 -9.50
N HIS A 110 4.79 15.74 -10.10
CA HIS A 110 3.44 16.23 -10.36
C HIS A 110 2.90 15.48 -11.57
N VAL A 111 2.09 14.43 -11.30
CA VAL A 111 1.34 13.65 -12.28
C VAL A 111 2.23 12.90 -13.28
N ALA A 112 2.77 11.77 -12.84
CA ALA A 112 3.53 10.83 -13.68
C ALA A 112 2.67 10.22 -14.81
N GLY A 113 2.74 10.82 -16.01
CA GLY A 113 2.67 10.08 -17.26
C GLY A 113 3.83 9.08 -17.39
N GLN A 114 3.73 8.13 -18.33
CA GLN A 114 4.76 7.12 -18.58
C GLN A 114 6.16 7.76 -18.76
N GLY A 115 7.20 7.12 -18.20
CA GLY A 115 8.58 7.57 -18.34
C GLY A 115 9.02 8.65 -17.34
N SER A 116 8.60 8.54 -16.07
CA SER A 116 9.02 9.45 -14.99
C SER A 116 10.53 9.33 -14.74
N LYS A 117 11.31 10.03 -15.55
CA LYS A 117 12.75 10.12 -15.40
C LYS A 117 13.08 11.15 -14.35
N VAL A 118 13.95 10.80 -13.42
CA VAL A 118 14.43 11.70 -12.37
C VAL A 118 15.95 11.74 -12.41
N SER A 119 16.48 12.95 -12.41
CA SER A 119 17.93 13.16 -12.32
C SER A 119 18.43 12.81 -10.92
N TYR A 120 19.60 12.22 -10.83
CA TYR A 120 20.27 11.92 -9.56
C TYR A 120 21.72 12.41 -9.58
N SER A 121 22.26 12.67 -8.41
CA SER A 121 23.63 13.12 -8.18
C SER A 121 24.56 11.94 -7.87
N HIS A 122 25.88 12.15 -8.02
CA HIS A 122 26.87 11.09 -7.77
C HIS A 122 26.84 10.53 -6.35
N THR A 123 26.41 11.33 -5.36
CA THR A 123 26.28 10.92 -3.95
C THR A 123 25.12 9.95 -3.74
N GLU A 124 24.10 9.99 -4.60
CA GLU A 124 22.91 9.13 -4.54
C GLU A 124 23.15 7.76 -5.20
N GLY A 125 24.31 7.52 -5.81
CA GLY A 125 24.60 6.32 -6.60
C GLY A 125 24.36 4.99 -5.86
N ARG A 126 24.62 4.94 -4.54
CA ARG A 126 24.33 3.76 -3.70
C ARG A 126 22.83 3.51 -3.56
N ALA A 127 22.05 4.57 -3.33
CA ALA A 127 20.60 4.48 -3.22
C ALA A 127 20.00 4.02 -4.55
N ILE A 128 20.43 4.59 -5.67
CA ILE A 128 19.97 4.19 -7.01
C ILE A 128 20.21 2.71 -7.27
N THR A 129 21.42 2.22 -7.01
CA THR A 129 21.72 0.79 -7.22
C THR A 129 20.91 -0.12 -6.29
N GLY A 130 20.59 0.32 -5.08
CA GLY A 130 19.67 -0.40 -4.20
C GLY A 130 18.24 -0.48 -4.76
N LEU A 131 17.73 0.63 -5.27
CA LEU A 131 16.41 0.73 -5.89
C LEU A 131 16.29 -0.11 -7.18
N GLU A 132 17.34 -0.14 -8.01
CA GLU A 132 17.43 -1.02 -9.19
C GLU A 132 17.35 -2.49 -8.79
N LYS A 133 18.13 -2.92 -7.79
CA LYS A 133 18.11 -4.30 -7.28
C LYS A 133 16.75 -4.72 -6.72
N LYS A 134 15.97 -3.76 -6.22
CA LYS A 134 14.61 -3.97 -5.72
C LYS A 134 13.55 -3.89 -6.82
N GLY A 135 13.94 -3.67 -8.08
CA GLY A 135 13.05 -3.57 -9.23
C GLY A 135 12.20 -2.29 -9.25
N LEU A 136 12.55 -1.28 -8.46
CA LEU A 136 11.83 0.01 -8.42
C LEU A 136 12.26 0.94 -9.55
N LEU A 137 13.49 0.79 -10.03
CA LEU A 137 14.03 1.51 -11.18
C LEU A 137 14.28 0.54 -12.33
N LEU A 138 14.11 1.01 -13.56
CA LEU A 138 14.63 0.33 -14.72
C LEU A 138 16.16 0.42 -14.74
N PRO A 139 16.88 -0.59 -15.27
CA PRO A 139 18.33 -0.55 -15.36
C PRO A 139 18.82 0.71 -16.09
N ARG A 140 19.66 1.51 -15.42
CA ARG A 140 20.15 2.78 -15.99
C ARG A 140 21.23 2.58 -17.05
N LEU A 141 21.22 3.44 -18.06
CA LEU A 141 22.43 3.77 -18.82
C LEU A 141 23.17 4.87 -18.06
N LYS A 142 24.37 4.58 -17.52
CA LYS A 142 25.11 5.47 -16.59
C LYS A 142 25.48 6.86 -17.16
N ILE A 143 25.24 7.08 -18.45
CA ILE A 143 25.71 8.25 -19.20
C ILE A 143 24.87 9.50 -18.89
N THR A 144 23.60 9.35 -18.51
CA THR A 144 22.66 10.48 -18.44
C THR A 144 22.38 11.02 -17.03
N ASN A 145 22.92 10.39 -15.98
CA ASN A 145 22.58 10.69 -14.58
C ASN A 145 21.05 10.78 -14.32
N GLN A 146 20.28 10.00 -15.07
CA GLN A 146 18.84 9.90 -14.95
C GLN A 146 18.44 8.45 -14.70
N VAL A 147 17.37 8.28 -13.94
CA VAL A 147 16.76 6.97 -13.67
C VAL A 147 15.29 7.01 -14.03
N GLU A 148 14.77 5.88 -14.51
CA GLU A 148 13.37 5.73 -14.85
C GLU A 148 12.70 4.76 -13.87
N PHE A 149 11.52 5.13 -13.37
CA PHE A 149 10.75 4.27 -12.48
C PHE A 149 10.04 3.15 -13.25
N SER A 150 10.18 1.93 -12.74
CA SER A 150 9.38 0.80 -13.19
C SER A 150 7.90 0.98 -12.78
N PRO A 151 6.95 0.16 -13.28
CA PRO A 151 5.58 0.15 -12.75
C PRO A 151 5.50 -0.01 -11.23
N LEU A 152 6.36 -0.86 -10.66
CA LEU A 152 6.45 -1.09 -9.22
C LEU A 152 7.04 0.13 -8.49
N GLY A 153 8.05 0.77 -9.09
CA GLY A 153 8.63 2.04 -8.64
C GLY A 153 7.59 3.15 -8.55
N ARG A 154 6.79 3.31 -9.61
CA ARG A 154 5.71 4.30 -9.67
C ARG A 154 4.64 4.03 -8.63
N ALA A 155 4.24 2.78 -8.43
CA ALA A 155 3.31 2.42 -7.38
C ALA A 155 3.84 2.82 -5.99
N LYS A 156 5.15 2.63 -5.73
CA LYS A 156 5.80 3.08 -4.50
C LYS A 156 5.84 4.60 -4.36
N LEU A 157 6.14 5.33 -5.43
CA LEU A 157 6.13 6.80 -5.43
C LEU A 157 4.73 7.35 -5.09
N LEU A 158 3.69 6.83 -5.74
CA LEU A 158 2.30 7.25 -5.49
C LEU A 158 1.87 6.95 -4.04
N GLN A 159 2.33 5.82 -3.48
CA GLN A 159 2.12 5.53 -2.07
C GLN A 159 2.79 6.59 -1.16
N LEU A 160 4.02 6.99 -1.45
CA LEU A 160 4.73 7.99 -0.64
C LEU A 160 4.07 9.38 -0.75
N ALA A 161 3.70 9.78 -1.97
CA ALA A 161 3.02 11.06 -2.23
C ALA A 161 1.65 11.16 -1.54
N SER A 162 0.92 10.04 -1.40
CA SER A 162 -0.37 10.02 -0.71
C SER A 162 -0.24 10.09 0.82
N CYS A 163 0.85 9.57 1.39
CA CYS A 163 1.14 9.72 2.83
C CYS A 163 1.50 11.16 3.23
N GLU A 164 2.19 11.90 2.36
CA GLU A 164 2.58 13.30 2.63
C GLU A 164 1.38 14.26 2.63
N LYS A 165 0.40 14.03 1.75
CA LYS A 165 -0.86 14.80 1.74
C LYS A 165 -1.70 14.59 3.00
N GLY A 166 -1.68 13.39 3.58
CA GLY A 166 -2.37 13.10 4.85
C GLY A 166 -1.73 13.77 6.08
N HIS A 167 -0.41 13.95 6.07
CA HIS A 167 0.28 14.69 7.15
C HIS A 167 0.08 16.21 7.04
N SER A 168 0.03 16.76 5.82
CA SER A 168 -0.17 18.21 5.64
C SER A 168 -1.56 18.69 6.04
N ALA A 169 -2.60 17.86 5.89
CA ALA A 169 -3.96 18.18 6.33
C ALA A 169 -4.10 18.18 7.87
N ALA A 170 -3.39 17.28 8.57
CA ALA A 170 -3.43 17.22 10.03
C ALA A 170 -2.73 18.39 10.73
N ILE A 171 -1.80 19.08 10.06
CA ILE A 171 -1.10 20.25 10.60
C ILE A 171 -1.90 21.54 10.40
N SER A 172 -2.84 21.57 9.44
CA SER A 172 -3.63 22.77 9.13
C SER A 172 -4.90 22.92 10.00
N GLU A 173 -5.37 21.87 10.68
CA GLU A 173 -6.54 21.95 11.58
C GLU A 173 -6.19 22.28 13.05
N GLY A 174 -4.90 22.41 13.39
CA GLY A 174 -4.44 22.66 14.76
C GLY A 174 -4.04 24.11 15.10
N ALA A 175 -4.21 25.06 14.17
CA ALA A 175 -3.69 26.42 14.31
C ALA A 175 -4.74 27.51 14.61
N GLU A 176 -6.01 27.15 14.79
CA GLU A 176 -7.09 28.10 15.09
C GLU A 176 -7.89 27.66 16.32
N HIS A 177 -7.31 27.83 17.52
CA HIS A 177 -8.03 28.17 18.75
C HIS A 177 -7.06 28.23 19.93
N HIS A 178 -6.38 29.36 20.08
CA HIS A 178 -5.92 29.81 21.39
C HIS A 178 -6.09 31.33 21.47
N SER A 179 -7.34 31.73 21.67
CA SER A 179 -7.70 33.09 22.07
C SER A 179 -8.05 33.03 23.55
N GLU A 180 -7.16 33.61 24.35
CA GLU A 180 -7.38 34.26 25.65
C GLU A 180 -8.76 34.15 26.30
N GLN A 181 -8.82 33.46 27.44
CA GLN A 181 -9.62 33.89 28.59
C GLN A 181 -8.76 33.76 29.84
N MET A 182 -8.19 34.90 30.26
CA MET A 182 -7.70 35.12 31.62
C MET A 182 -8.90 35.50 32.48
N GLU A 183 -9.40 34.55 33.28
CA GLU A 183 -10.19 34.87 34.47
C GLU A 183 -9.28 34.60 35.68
N GLY A 184 -8.90 35.70 36.34
CA GLY A 184 -8.22 35.66 37.63
C GLY A 184 -9.26 35.82 38.72
N ASP A 185 -9.51 34.73 39.45
CA ASP A 185 -10.22 34.77 40.73
C ASP A 185 -9.21 34.54 41.86
N ASP A 186 -9.01 35.63 42.61
CA ASP A 186 -8.20 35.75 43.81
C ASP A 186 -9.09 35.42 45.02
N GLU A 187 -9.09 34.15 45.46
CA GLU A 187 -9.68 33.77 46.75
C GLU A 187 -8.63 33.14 47.66
N ASN A 188 -8.18 33.97 48.61
CA ASN A 188 -7.26 33.65 49.69
C ASN A 188 -8.05 33.15 50.91
N PRO A 189 -7.87 31.91 51.41
CA PRO A 189 -8.47 31.49 52.67
C PRO A 189 -7.58 31.85 53.90
N PRO A 190 -8.15 32.34 55.01
CA PRO A 190 -7.39 32.70 56.20
C PRO A 190 -6.89 31.45 56.94
N ARG A 191 -5.61 31.48 57.35
CA ARG A 191 -4.99 30.49 58.25
C ARG A 191 -5.47 30.68 59.70
N PRO A 192 -5.73 29.60 60.45
CA PRO A 192 -5.98 29.68 61.89
C PRO A 192 -4.70 30.00 62.67
N HIS A 193 -4.79 30.96 63.60
CA HIS A 193 -3.78 31.27 64.60
C HIS A 193 -3.67 30.12 65.63
N LEU A 194 -2.45 29.65 65.85
CA LEU A 194 -2.05 28.90 67.04
C LEU A 194 -1.30 29.86 67.96
N ALA A 195 -1.96 30.25 69.05
CA ALA A 195 -1.46 30.39 70.43
C ALA A 195 -2.53 31.10 71.26
#